data_AF-A0A2M7GTJ3-F1
#
_entry.id   AF-A0A2M7GTJ3-F1
#
_cell.length_a   1.000
_cell.length_b   1.000
_cell.length_c   1.000
_cell.angle_alpha   90.00
_cell.angle_beta   90.00
_cell.angle_gamma   90.00
#
_symmetry.space_group_name_H-M   'P 1'
#
loop_
_entity.id
_entity.type
_entity.pdbx_description
1 polymer ?
#
loop_
_entity_poly.entity_id
_entity_poly.type
_entity_poly.pdbx_seq_one_letter_code
_entity_poly.pdbx_strand_id
1 'polypeptide(L)'
;MQKLYAAAVQYFSLDPGRLADIPHRQAMGLTDLQVASLVWRHQMEEFTSHLDANSALASLDFKHLLADAVPMLKAVSPQFKLRLTDDQIAAAASEPVFRQNSRTSDEVYDPETRGQDEAVLDTANRETLNLMETWAKP
;
A
#
# COMPACT_ATOMS: atom_id res chain seq x y z
N MET A 1 -6.31 -10.88 17.07
CA MET A 1 -4.99 -11.20 17.67
C MET A 1 -4.37 -12.46 17.07
N GLN A 2 -4.90 -13.67 17.27
CA GLN A 2 -4.21 -14.90 16.84
C GLN A 2 -4.01 -15.09 15.31
N LYS A 3 -4.87 -14.46 14.47
CA LYS A 3 -4.82 -14.60 13.01
C LYS A 3 -3.70 -13.82 12.32
N LEU A 4 -3.36 -12.62 12.81
CA LEU A 4 -2.30 -11.79 12.22
C LEU A 4 -0.91 -12.37 12.54
N TYR A 5 -0.73 -12.84 13.78
CA TYR A 5 0.47 -13.55 14.21
C TYR A 5 0.72 -14.82 13.39
N ALA A 6 -0.32 -15.66 13.18
CA ALA A 6 -0.19 -16.87 12.37
C ALA A 6 0.17 -16.58 10.91
N ALA A 7 -0.43 -15.54 10.31
CA ALA A 7 -0.12 -15.13 8.95
C ALA A 7 1.33 -14.63 8.83
N ALA A 8 1.79 -13.81 9.77
CA ALA A 8 3.16 -13.30 9.75
C ALA A 8 4.20 -14.40 9.94
N VAL A 9 4.00 -15.33 10.89
CA VAL A 9 4.89 -16.50 11.08
C VAL A 9 4.94 -17.36 9.83
N GLN A 10 3.81 -17.55 9.15
CA GLN A 10 3.76 -18.30 7.90
C GLN A 10 4.51 -17.58 6.76
N TYR A 11 4.43 -16.25 6.67
CA TYR A 11 5.23 -15.46 5.72
C TYR A 11 6.73 -15.53 6.02
N PHE A 12 7.16 -15.37 7.28
CA PHE A 12 8.57 -15.48 7.67
C PHE A 12 9.15 -16.89 7.45
N SER A 13 8.31 -17.93 7.54
CA SER A 13 8.73 -19.33 7.34
C SER A 13 8.79 -19.72 5.86
N LEU A 14 8.10 -18.97 4.98
CA LEU A 14 8.03 -19.23 3.54
C LEU A 14 8.97 -18.34 2.73
N ASP A 15 9.62 -17.37 3.36
CA ASP A 15 10.58 -16.48 2.72
C ASP A 15 11.97 -17.15 2.62
N PRO A 16 12.45 -17.52 1.41
CA PRO A 16 13.81 -18.00 1.21
C PRO A 16 14.87 -16.89 1.38
N GLY A 17 14.44 -15.61 1.42
CA GLY A 17 15.25 -14.40 1.43
C GLY A 17 15.64 -13.84 2.80
N ARG A 18 15.27 -14.51 3.91
CA ARG A 18 15.62 -14.07 5.29
C ARG A 18 15.17 -12.63 5.57
N LEU A 19 13.87 -12.37 5.49
CA LEU A 19 13.13 -11.10 5.64
C LEU A 19 13.65 -10.08 6.68
N ALA A 20 14.47 -10.48 7.64
CA ALA A 20 15.42 -9.59 8.32
C ALA A 20 16.50 -10.34 9.15
N ASP A 21 16.72 -11.65 8.91
CA ASP A 21 17.58 -12.50 9.77
C ASP A 21 17.30 -12.35 11.29
N ILE A 22 16.08 -11.95 11.67
CA ILE A 22 15.73 -11.65 13.07
C ILE A 22 15.73 -12.95 13.87
N PRO A 23 16.52 -13.05 14.97
CA PRO A 23 16.51 -14.22 15.82
C PRO A 23 15.10 -14.52 16.34
N HIS A 24 14.70 -15.79 16.35
CA HIS A 24 13.34 -16.22 16.74
C HIS A 24 12.88 -15.65 18.10
N ARG A 25 13.80 -15.54 19.07
CA ARG A 25 13.49 -14.92 20.39
C ARG A 25 13.18 -13.43 20.32
N GLN A 26 13.80 -12.71 19.38
CA GLN A 26 13.55 -11.28 19.16
C GLN A 26 12.24 -11.08 18.39
N ALA A 27 11.92 -11.96 17.44
CA ALA A 27 10.66 -11.96 16.73
C ALA A 27 9.44 -12.14 17.66
N MET A 28 9.59 -12.95 18.72
CA MET A 28 8.54 -13.17 19.74
C MET A 28 8.23 -11.91 20.58
N GLY A 29 9.11 -10.91 20.59
CA GLY A 29 8.93 -9.65 21.31
C GLY A 29 8.32 -8.52 20.48
N LEU A 30 8.04 -8.77 19.20
CA LEU A 30 7.49 -7.76 18.31
C LEU A 30 5.99 -7.56 18.55
N THR A 31 5.54 -6.31 18.47
CA THR A 31 4.12 -5.99 18.46
C THR A 31 3.50 -6.32 17.10
N ASP A 32 2.17 -6.48 17.06
CA ASP A 32 1.43 -6.71 15.80
C ASP A 32 1.75 -5.63 14.74
N LEU A 33 1.91 -4.37 15.15
CA LEU A 33 2.27 -3.28 14.25
C LEU A 33 3.68 -3.45 13.69
N GLN A 34 4.68 -3.74 14.54
CA GLN A 34 6.06 -3.99 14.10
C GLN A 34 6.14 -5.17 13.13
N VAL A 35 5.39 -6.24 13.40
CA VAL A 35 5.29 -7.41 12.52
C VAL A 35 4.66 -7.02 11.18
N ALA A 36 3.50 -6.35 11.19
CA ALA A 36 2.82 -5.92 9.97
C ALA A 36 3.72 -5.02 9.10
N SER A 37 4.51 -4.17 9.74
CA SER A 37 5.42 -3.27 9.07
C SER A 37 6.62 -3.94 8.43
N LEU A 38 7.21 -4.96 9.07
CA LEU A 38 8.27 -5.76 8.46
C LEU A 38 7.76 -6.49 7.23
N VAL A 39 6.58 -7.10 7.33
CA VAL A 39 5.92 -7.78 6.21
C VAL A 39 5.63 -6.79 5.08
N TRP A 40 5.06 -5.63 5.39
CA TRP A 40 4.79 -4.59 4.40
C TRP A 40 6.07 -4.11 3.70
N ARG A 41 7.16 -3.88 4.44
CA ARG A 41 8.45 -3.46 3.85
C ARG A 41 8.94 -4.47 2.83
N HIS A 42 8.98 -5.75 3.20
CA HIS A 42 9.43 -6.79 2.28
C HIS A 42 8.52 -6.91 1.06
N GLN A 43 7.20 -6.83 1.24
CA GLN A 43 6.28 -6.79 0.10
C GLN A 43 6.58 -5.61 -0.84
N MET A 44 6.94 -4.45 -0.29
CA MET A 44 7.35 -3.29 -1.08
C MET A 44 8.70 -3.50 -1.78
N GLU A 45 9.69 -4.11 -1.12
CA GLU A 45 10.99 -4.45 -1.71
C GLU A 45 10.84 -5.42 -2.89
N GLU A 46 10.08 -6.50 -2.70
CA GLU A 46 9.77 -7.47 -3.76
C GLU A 46 8.96 -6.82 -4.89
N PHE A 47 7.96 -6.00 -4.54
CA PHE A 47 7.16 -5.29 -5.53
C PHE A 47 8.02 -4.35 -6.38
N THR A 48 8.90 -3.56 -5.76
CA THR A 48 9.85 -2.68 -6.47
C THR A 48 10.83 -3.48 -7.33
N SER A 49 11.39 -4.57 -6.80
CA SER A 49 12.25 -5.48 -7.56
C SER A 49 11.54 -6.03 -8.82
N HIS A 50 10.27 -6.41 -8.69
CA HIS A 50 9.46 -6.85 -9.83
C HIS A 50 9.16 -5.73 -10.83
N LEU A 51 8.88 -4.51 -10.36
CA LEU A 51 8.68 -3.35 -11.24
C LEU A 51 9.94 -3.05 -12.05
N ASP A 52 11.11 -3.05 -11.40
CA ASP A 52 12.39 -2.77 -12.05
C ASP A 52 12.78 -3.86 -13.06
N ALA A 53 12.47 -5.12 -12.74
CA ALA A 53 12.78 -6.26 -13.60
C ALA A 53 11.81 -6.45 -14.78
N ASN A 54 10.62 -5.85 -14.75
CA ASN A 54 9.56 -6.11 -15.73
C ASN A 54 8.92 -4.82 -16.25
N SER A 55 9.33 -4.41 -17.45
CA SER A 55 8.80 -3.22 -18.14
C SER A 55 7.31 -3.29 -18.51
N ALA A 56 6.67 -4.46 -18.38
CA ALA A 56 5.23 -4.60 -18.57
C ALA A 56 4.43 -4.37 -17.28
N LEU A 57 5.10 -4.10 -16.16
CA LEU A 57 4.47 -3.70 -14.91
C LEU A 57 4.57 -2.19 -14.72
N ALA A 58 3.58 -1.63 -14.03
CA ALA A 58 3.54 -0.24 -13.62
C ALA A 58 2.84 -0.14 -12.26
N SER A 59 3.27 0.81 -11.44
CA SER A 59 2.60 1.14 -10.18
C SER A 59 1.66 2.33 -10.34
N LEU A 60 0.57 2.31 -9.59
CA LEU A 60 -0.35 3.43 -9.45
C LEU A 60 -0.28 3.95 -8.01
N ASP A 61 -0.09 5.26 -7.86
CA ASP A 61 -0.20 5.92 -6.56
C ASP A 61 -1.67 6.28 -6.29
N PHE A 62 -2.21 5.76 -5.19
CA PHE A 62 -3.59 6.02 -4.80
C PHE A 62 -3.83 7.52 -4.51
N LYS A 63 -2.82 8.28 -4.06
CA LYS A 63 -2.97 9.72 -3.78
C LYS A 63 -3.24 10.49 -5.04
N HIS A 64 -2.53 10.16 -6.13
CA HIS A 64 -2.78 10.75 -7.44
C HIS A 64 -4.15 10.33 -8.00
N LEU A 65 -4.52 9.06 -7.85
CA LEU A 65 -5.84 8.58 -8.27
C LEU A 65 -6.99 9.29 -7.54
N LEU A 66 -6.85 9.49 -6.23
CA LEU A 66 -7.85 10.13 -5.40
C LEU A 66 -7.94 11.64 -5.65
N ALA A 67 -6.81 12.28 -5.97
CA ALA A 67 -6.77 13.70 -6.32
C ALA A 67 -7.40 14.00 -7.67
N ASP A 68 -7.07 13.19 -8.69
CA ASP A 68 -7.68 13.27 -10.02
C ASP A 68 -7.59 11.93 -10.75
N ALA A 69 -8.73 11.28 -10.93
CA ALA A 69 -8.81 9.99 -11.59
C ALA A 69 -8.59 10.07 -13.10
N VAL A 70 -8.92 11.20 -13.76
CA VAL A 70 -8.83 11.33 -15.23
C VAL A 70 -7.40 11.12 -15.77
N PRO A 71 -6.36 11.83 -15.28
CA PRO A 71 -5.00 11.63 -15.78
C PRO A 71 -4.48 10.23 -15.46
N MET A 72 -4.89 9.63 -14.34
CA MET A 72 -4.48 8.28 -13.97
C MET A 72 -5.11 7.22 -14.88
N LEU A 73 -6.42 7.31 -15.14
CA LEU A 73 -7.11 6.40 -16.06
C LEU A 73 -6.57 6.54 -17.49
N LYS A 74 -6.23 7.76 -17.93
CA LYS A 74 -5.53 7.99 -19.20
C LYS A 74 -4.17 7.30 -19.26
N ALA A 75 -3.37 7.40 -18.19
CA ALA A 75 -2.06 6.77 -18.13
C ALA A 75 -2.14 5.23 -18.11
N VAL A 76 -3.18 4.68 -17.49
CA VAL A 76 -3.36 3.23 -17.29
C VAL A 76 -4.03 2.54 -18.49
N SER A 77 -4.89 3.24 -19.25
CA SER A 77 -5.63 2.68 -20.38
C SER A 77 -4.74 1.98 -21.44
N PRO A 78 -3.58 2.56 -21.86
CA PRO A 78 -2.66 1.90 -22.79
C PRO A 78 -2.05 0.61 -22.23
N GLN A 79 -1.78 0.56 -20.92
CA GLN A 79 -1.17 -0.61 -20.27
C GLN A 79 -2.07 -1.84 -20.36
N PHE A 80 -3.38 -1.63 -20.20
CA PHE A 80 -4.39 -2.68 -20.34
C PHE A 80 -4.90 -2.85 -21.77
N LYS A 81 -4.33 -2.12 -22.74
CA LYS A 81 -4.76 -2.10 -24.15
C LYS A 81 -6.25 -1.76 -24.30
N LEU A 82 -6.79 -1.00 -23.35
CA LEU A 82 -8.15 -0.48 -23.39
C LEU A 82 -8.11 0.74 -24.30
N ARG A 83 -8.82 0.68 -25.42
CA ARG A 83 -8.87 1.78 -26.40
C ARG A 83 -9.98 2.78 -26.01
N LEU A 84 -9.89 3.32 -24.80
CA LEU A 84 -10.89 4.24 -24.27
C LEU A 84 -10.70 5.63 -24.90
N THR A 85 -11.82 6.27 -25.25
CA THR A 85 -11.82 7.67 -25.65
C THR A 85 -11.74 8.58 -24.43
N ASP A 86 -11.35 9.84 -24.64
CA ASP A 86 -11.34 10.84 -23.57
C ASP A 86 -12.72 11.00 -22.90
N ASP A 87 -13.80 10.94 -23.68
CA ASP A 87 -15.17 10.99 -23.15
C ASP A 87 -15.51 9.79 -22.28
N GLN A 88 -15.07 8.59 -22.68
CA GLN A 88 -15.27 7.37 -21.89
C GLN A 88 -14.49 7.42 -20.57
N ILE A 89 -13.29 7.99 -20.59
CA ILE A 89 -12.48 8.16 -19.39
C ILE A 89 -13.10 9.19 -18.46
N ALA A 90 -13.56 10.33 -18.99
CA ALA A 90 -14.22 11.36 -18.20
C ALA A 90 -15.52 10.85 -17.57
N ALA A 91 -16.31 10.07 -18.33
CA ALA A 91 -17.51 9.41 -17.81
C ALA A 91 -17.16 8.44 -16.67
N ALA A 92 -16.17 7.56 -16.88
CA ALA A 92 -15.73 6.60 -15.86
C ALA A 92 -15.20 7.31 -14.59
N ALA A 93 -14.36 8.34 -14.74
CA ALA A 93 -13.81 9.10 -13.61
C ALA A 93 -14.89 9.85 -12.79
N SER A 94 -16.06 10.08 -13.37
CA SER A 94 -17.19 10.72 -12.70
C SER A 94 -18.04 9.75 -11.88
N GLU A 95 -17.78 8.45 -11.98
CA GLU A 95 -18.50 7.42 -11.22
C GLU A 95 -18.23 7.56 -9.72
N PRO A 96 -19.23 7.29 -8.85
CA PRO A 96 -19.09 7.42 -7.40
C PRO A 96 -17.96 6.60 -6.80
N VAL A 97 -17.56 5.49 -7.44
CA VAL A 97 -16.50 4.60 -6.98
C VAL A 97 -15.16 5.31 -6.75
N PHE A 98 -14.88 6.42 -7.47
CA PHE A 98 -13.66 7.20 -7.30
C PHE A 98 -13.73 8.23 -6.16
N ARG A 99 -14.88 8.36 -5.49
CA ARG A 99 -15.11 9.34 -4.41
C ARG A 99 -15.79 8.75 -3.17
N GLN A 100 -15.96 7.43 -3.12
CA GLN A 100 -16.64 6.73 -2.03
C GLN A 100 -15.66 5.92 -1.19
N ASN A 101 -15.92 5.87 0.11
CA ASN A 101 -15.19 4.98 1.00
C ASN A 101 -15.57 3.52 0.71
N SER A 102 -14.57 2.70 0.40
CA SER A 102 -14.75 1.25 0.16
C SER A 102 -15.34 0.47 1.35
N ARG A 103 -15.31 1.04 2.57
CA ARG A 103 -15.85 0.44 3.79
C ARG A 103 -17.26 0.92 4.12
N THR A 104 -17.58 2.14 3.74
CA THR A 104 -18.83 2.85 4.04
C THR A 104 -19.28 3.61 2.80
N SER A 105 -20.18 3.01 2.01
CA SER A 105 -20.62 3.56 0.71
C SER A 105 -21.22 4.97 0.77
N ASP A 106 -21.63 5.40 1.96
CA ASP A 106 -22.40 6.62 2.18
C ASP A 106 -21.50 7.83 2.52
N GLU A 107 -20.19 7.59 2.70
CA GLU A 107 -19.22 8.63 3.04
C GLU A 107 -18.38 9.01 1.82
N VAL A 108 -18.35 10.31 1.52
CA VAL A 108 -17.40 10.86 0.55
C VAL A 108 -16.00 10.73 1.15
N TYR A 109 -15.09 10.12 0.40
CA TYR A 109 -13.69 9.99 0.78
C TYR A 109 -12.84 10.71 -0.26
N ASP A 110 -12.20 11.79 0.17
CA ASP A 110 -11.47 12.71 -0.69
C ASP A 110 -10.02 12.90 -0.20
N PRO A 111 -9.15 13.59 -0.98
CA PRO A 111 -7.76 13.79 -0.59
C PRO A 111 -7.59 14.51 0.76
N GLU A 112 -8.52 15.39 1.13
CA GLU A 112 -8.47 16.12 2.38
C GLU A 112 -8.72 15.20 3.57
N THR A 113 -9.82 14.45 3.53
CA THR A 113 -10.18 13.45 4.55
C THR A 113 -9.07 12.42 4.71
N ARG A 114 -8.52 11.96 3.58
CA ARG A 114 -7.37 11.05 3.59
C ARG A 114 -6.14 11.66 4.26
N GLY A 115 -5.84 12.93 3.98
CA GLY A 115 -4.72 13.65 4.59
C GLY A 115 -4.88 13.80 6.11
N GLN A 116 -6.10 14.03 6.59
CA GLN A 116 -6.42 14.08 8.01
C GLN A 116 -6.21 12.71 8.68
N ASP A 117 -6.69 11.63 8.07
CA ASP A 117 -6.47 10.26 8.55
C ASP A 117 -4.98 9.93 8.64
N GLU A 118 -4.19 10.30 7.62
CA GLU A 118 -2.74 10.14 7.64
C GLU A 118 -2.12 10.89 8.81
N ALA A 119 -2.45 12.16 9.01
CA ALA A 119 -1.89 12.97 10.11
C ALA A 119 -2.22 12.40 11.49
N VAL A 120 -3.42 11.85 11.69
CA VAL A 120 -3.82 11.19 12.94
C VAL A 120 -3.00 9.93 13.18
N LEU A 121 -2.88 9.06 12.16
CA LEU A 121 -2.09 7.83 12.25
C LEU A 121 -0.60 8.12 12.44
N ASP A 122 -0.10 9.13 11.75
CA ASP A 122 1.26 9.65 11.82
C ASP A 122 1.58 10.09 13.25
N THR A 123 0.73 10.93 13.85
CA THR A 123 0.90 11.41 15.23
C THR A 123 0.83 10.27 16.24
N ALA A 124 -0.16 9.38 16.12
CA ALA A 124 -0.37 8.29 17.07
C ALA A 124 0.74 7.22 17.02
N ASN A 125 1.41 7.05 15.87
CA ASN A 125 2.36 5.95 15.65
C ASN A 125 3.80 6.40 15.38
N ARG A 126 4.08 7.71 15.26
CA ARG A 126 5.19 8.36 15.97
C ARG A 126 6.50 7.57 16.08
N GLU A 127 6.70 7.16 17.31
CA GLU A 127 7.87 6.44 17.81
C GLU A 127 8.03 5.06 17.16
N THR A 128 6.94 4.36 16.88
CA THR A 128 6.99 3.05 16.20
C THR A 128 7.47 3.21 14.76
N LEU A 129 6.95 4.22 14.04
CA LEU A 129 7.40 4.55 12.69
C LEU A 129 8.89 4.91 12.68
N ASN A 130 9.35 5.73 13.62
CA ASN A 130 10.77 6.07 13.74
C ASN A 130 11.66 4.84 13.96
N LEU A 131 11.26 3.93 14.86
CA LEU A 131 11.99 2.68 15.09
C LEU A 131 12.09 1.86 13.80
N MET A 132 10.99 1.75 13.05
CA MET A 132 10.97 1.03 11.78
C MET A 132 11.85 1.70 10.71
N GLU A 133 11.85 3.02 10.63
CA GLU A 133 12.76 3.76 9.75
C GLU A 133 14.23 3.46 10.06
N THR A 134 14.59 3.25 11.34
CA THR A 134 15.97 2.83 11.67
C THR A 134 16.31 1.44 11.15
N TRP A 135 15.34 0.51 11.12
CA TRP A 135 15.53 -0.82 10.55
C TRP A 135 15.55 -0.84 9.03
N ALA A 136 15.00 0.20 8.38
CA ALA A 136 14.96 0.35 6.93
C ALA A 136 16.21 1.03 6.36
N LYS A 137 17.11 1.54 7.20
CA LYS A 137 18.39 2.10 6.74
C LYS A 137 19.34 0.93 6.37
N PRO A 138 19.98 0.99 5.19
CA PRO A 138 20.96 -0.03 4.77
C PRO A 138 22.21 -0.04 5.63
#